data_AF-A0A2C9CND2-F1
#
_entry.id   AF-A0A2C9CND2-F1
#
_cell.length_a   1.000
_cell.length_b   1.000
_cell.length_c   1.000
_cell.angle_alpha   90.00
_cell.angle_beta   90.00
_cell.angle_gamma   90.00
#
_symmetry.space_group_name_H-M   'P 1'
#
loop_
_entity.id
_entity.type
_entity.pdbx_description
1 polymer ?
#
loop_
_entity_poly.entity_id
_entity_poly.type
_entity_poly.pdbx_seq_one_letter_code
_entity_poly.pdbx_strand_id
1 'polypeptide(L)'
;MTRRLTRILMLALTGFASILIVAVPVQPGATQWPMPDLLLMLCCYWVLRRPDCAPILVLFALGLIADMILMRPIGIGALTLVLITELLRAQIRTLRDTAFPLEWLTVAMLVGIGMLLQMALLWISLGTLPMPVEMAQYAGITILSYPAVALFCGGILGLRHRTSGKISYSNYLGEG
;
A
#
# COMPACT_ATOMS: atom_id res chain seq x y z
N MET A 1 23.73 7.63 10.07
CA MET A 1 23.54 6.29 9.46
C MET A 1 22.50 5.45 10.22
N THR A 2 22.61 5.32 11.55
CA THR A 2 21.73 4.52 12.43
C THR A 2 20.23 4.75 12.24
N ARG A 3 19.77 6.01 12.13
CA ARG A 3 18.34 6.33 11.98
C ARG A 3 17.70 5.84 10.67
N ARG A 4 18.46 5.65 9.59
CA ARG A 4 17.94 5.10 8.32
C ARG A 4 17.78 3.58 8.42
N LEU A 5 18.78 2.91 8.99
CA LEU A 5 18.78 1.46 9.18
C LEU A 5 17.61 1.01 10.06
N THR A 6 17.38 1.68 11.20
CA THR A 6 16.26 1.35 12.10
C THR A 6 14.91 1.42 11.39
N ARG A 7 14.73 2.35 10.45
CA ARG A 7 13.47 2.52 9.72
C ARG A 7 13.27 1.48 8.63
N ILE A 8 14.35 1.10 7.94
CA ILE A 8 14.32 -0.02 6.99
C ILE A 8 13.96 -1.31 7.74
N LEU A 9 14.55 -1.52 8.92
CA LEU A 9 14.27 -2.67 9.76
C LEU A 9 12.82 -2.67 10.24
N MET A 10 12.29 -1.51 10.66
CA MET A 10 10.88 -1.37 11.00
C MET A 10 9.97 -1.71 9.81
N LEU A 11 10.26 -1.20 8.60
CA LEU A 11 9.49 -1.51 7.38
C LEU A 11 9.52 -3.01 7.08
N ALA A 12 10.70 -3.62 7.14
CA ALA A 12 10.86 -5.05 6.90
C ALA A 12 10.07 -5.87 7.92
N LEU A 13 10.13 -5.51 9.21
CA LEU A 13 9.43 -6.23 10.27
C LEU A 13 7.91 -6.08 10.16
N THR A 14 7.40 -4.89 9.89
CA THR A 14 5.96 -4.67 9.72
C THR A 14 5.44 -5.24 8.41
N GLY A 15 6.22 -5.21 7.34
CA GLY A 15 5.86 -5.82 6.06
C GLY A 15 5.86 -7.34 6.16
N PHE A 16 6.83 -7.93 6.87
CA PHE A 16 6.81 -9.35 7.15
C PHE A 16 5.61 -9.73 8.03
N ALA A 17 5.31 -8.95 9.08
CA ALA A 17 4.14 -9.17 9.91
C ALA A 17 2.82 -9.08 9.12
N SER A 18 2.69 -8.15 8.17
CA SER A 18 1.48 -8.06 7.33
C SER A 18 1.31 -9.28 6.43
N ILE A 19 2.40 -9.83 5.89
CA ILE A 19 2.37 -11.10 5.14
C ILE A 19 1.88 -12.23 6.04
N LEU A 20 2.39 -12.33 7.27
CA LEU A 20 1.97 -13.37 8.22
C LEU A 20 0.49 -13.26 8.61
N ILE A 21 -0.03 -12.03 8.80
CA ILE A 21 -1.45 -11.81 9.11
C ILE A 21 -2.34 -12.33 7.98
N VAL A 22 -1.95 -12.08 6.72
CA VAL A 22 -2.69 -12.57 5.54
C VAL A 22 -2.53 -14.09 5.37
N ALA A 23 -1.36 -14.62 5.72
CA ALA A 23 -1.07 -16.05 5.62
C ALA A 23 -1.82 -16.91 6.65
N VAL A 24 -2.27 -16.32 7.77
CA VAL A 24 -3.02 -17.05 8.81
C VAL A 24 -4.46 -17.28 8.32
N PRO A 25 -4.87 -18.53 8.04
CA PRO A 25 -6.23 -18.82 7.63
C PRO A 25 -7.19 -18.58 8.81
N VAL A 26 -8.11 -17.64 8.65
CA VAL A 26 -9.08 -17.26 9.71
C VAL A 26 -10.09 -18.38 9.97
N GLN A 27 -10.44 -19.18 8.95
CA GLN A 27 -11.27 -20.38 9.06
C GLN A 27 -10.83 -21.45 8.05
N PRO A 28 -10.42 -22.65 8.49
CA PRO A 28 -10.22 -23.78 7.59
C PRO A 28 -11.56 -24.24 7.01
N GLY A 29 -11.79 -24.05 5.71
CA GLY A 29 -12.95 -24.62 4.99
C GLY A 29 -14.12 -23.69 4.68
N ALA A 30 -14.08 -22.41 5.06
CA ALA A 30 -15.04 -21.41 4.59
C ALA A 30 -14.63 -20.82 3.23
N THR A 31 -15.60 -20.36 2.44
CA THR A 31 -15.36 -19.60 1.20
C THR A 31 -14.41 -18.44 1.49
N GLN A 32 -13.20 -18.53 0.95
CA GLN A 32 -12.14 -17.56 1.20
C GLN A 32 -12.53 -16.23 0.57
N TRP A 33 -13.03 -15.30 1.37
CA TRP A 33 -13.15 -13.92 0.96
C TRP A 33 -11.77 -13.43 0.51
N PRO A 34 -11.66 -12.68 -0.60
CA PRO A 34 -10.38 -12.16 -1.06
C PRO A 34 -9.78 -11.26 0.02
N MET A 35 -8.70 -11.74 0.65
CA MET A 35 -7.95 -10.97 1.65
C MET A 35 -7.30 -9.76 0.99
N PRO A 36 -7.35 -8.55 1.58
CA PRO A 36 -6.68 -7.37 1.02
C PRO A 36 -5.16 -7.54 0.96
N ASP A 37 -4.52 -6.87 -0.01
CA ASP A 37 -3.06 -6.76 -0.06
C ASP A 37 -2.53 -5.77 0.99
N LEU A 38 -2.40 -6.25 2.23
CA LEU A 38 -1.92 -5.43 3.35
C LEU A 38 -0.46 -5.00 3.16
N LEU A 39 0.38 -5.83 2.52
CA LEU A 39 1.77 -5.49 2.25
C LEU A 39 1.86 -4.30 1.30
N LEU A 40 1.11 -4.33 0.19
CA LEU A 40 1.07 -3.26 -0.78
C LEU A 40 0.63 -1.94 -0.13
N MET A 41 -0.46 -1.96 0.64
CA MET A 41 -0.98 -0.77 1.30
C MET A 41 -0.01 -0.18 2.32
N LEU A 42 0.65 -1.05 3.10
CA LEU A 42 1.66 -0.64 4.07
C LEU A 42 2.87 0.00 3.37
N CYS A 43 3.35 -0.60 2.28
CA CYS A 43 4.44 -0.07 1.47
C CYS A 43 4.09 1.28 0.84
N CYS A 44 2.89 1.44 0.25
CA CYS A 44 2.42 2.70 -0.31
C CYS A 44 2.41 3.82 0.74
N TYR A 45 1.85 3.54 1.92
CA TYR A 45 1.82 4.49 3.03
C TYR A 45 3.25 4.87 3.46
N TRP A 46 4.15 3.90 3.58
CA TRP A 46 5.52 4.16 4.01
C TRP A 46 6.31 4.99 3.02
N VAL A 47 6.16 4.71 1.72
CA VAL A 47 6.83 5.43 0.62
C VAL A 47 6.41 6.90 0.60
N LEU A 48 5.10 7.18 0.76
CA LEU A 48 4.58 8.56 0.85
C LEU A 48 5.17 9.33 2.03
N ARG A 49 5.27 8.68 3.18
CA ARG A 49 5.77 9.29 4.42
C ARG A 49 7.28 9.52 4.37
N ARG A 50 8.04 8.54 3.87
CA ARG A 50 9.51 8.50 3.91
C ARG A 50 10.09 7.67 2.77
N PRO A 51 10.26 8.27 1.57
CA PRO A 51 10.81 7.57 0.41
C PRO A 51 12.21 7.01 0.65
N ASP A 52 13.04 7.72 1.42
CA ASP A 52 14.42 7.34 1.74
C ASP A 52 14.59 5.96 2.41
N CYS A 53 13.53 5.42 3.02
CA CYS A 53 13.59 4.20 3.82
C CYS A 53 13.00 2.97 3.12
N ALA A 54 12.53 3.11 1.88
CA ALA A 54 11.94 2.04 1.10
C ALA A 54 12.77 1.83 -0.18
N PRO A 55 13.98 1.26 -0.09
CA PRO A 55 14.78 0.97 -1.27
C PRO A 55 14.11 -0.13 -2.09
N ILE A 56 14.25 -0.04 -3.41
CA ILE A 56 13.61 -0.95 -4.37
C ILE A 56 13.92 -2.42 -4.06
N LEU A 57 15.15 -2.71 -3.62
CA LEU A 57 15.62 -4.04 -3.23
C LEU A 57 14.84 -4.65 -2.06
N VAL A 58 14.52 -3.84 -1.04
CA VAL A 58 13.77 -4.32 0.14
C VAL A 58 12.31 -4.58 -0.22
N LEU A 59 11.72 -3.68 -1.00
CA LEU A 59 10.35 -3.83 -1.50
C LEU A 59 10.21 -5.09 -2.37
N PHE A 60 11.16 -5.29 -3.29
CA PHE A 60 11.20 -6.47 -4.14
C PHE A 60 11.40 -7.76 -3.34
N ALA A 61 12.32 -7.77 -2.37
CA ALA A 61 12.55 -8.93 -1.50
C ALA A 61 11.31 -9.27 -0.67
N LEU A 62 10.64 -8.28 -0.09
CA LEU A 62 9.38 -8.49 0.65
C LEU A 62 8.28 -9.02 -0.27
N GLY A 63 8.16 -8.47 -1.48
CA GLY A 63 7.22 -8.97 -2.49
C GLY A 63 7.47 -10.43 -2.86
N LEU A 64 8.72 -10.82 -3.07
CA LEU A 64 9.07 -12.21 -3.35
C LEU A 64 8.74 -13.14 -2.17
N ILE A 65 9.06 -12.72 -0.95
CA ILE A 65 8.71 -13.49 0.26
C ILE A 65 7.19 -13.64 0.37
N ALA A 66 6.44 -12.58 0.10
CA ALA A 66 4.99 -12.61 0.08
C ALA A 66 4.47 -13.57 -1.00
N ASP A 67 5.03 -13.52 -2.21
CA ASP A 67 4.62 -14.40 -3.30
C ASP A 67 4.85 -15.87 -2.92
N MET A 68 5.99 -16.19 -2.30
CA MET A 68 6.32 -17.55 -1.84
C MET A 68 5.39 -18.03 -0.71
N ILE A 69 5.16 -17.19 0.32
CA ILE A 69 4.35 -17.58 1.49
C ILE A 69 2.87 -17.68 1.14
N LEU A 70 2.37 -16.77 0.31
CA LEU A 70 0.96 -16.73 -0.08
C LEU A 70 0.64 -17.64 -1.27
N MET A 71 1.59 -18.48 -1.70
CA MET A 71 1.46 -19.37 -2.86
C MET A 71 0.98 -18.62 -4.12
N ARG A 72 1.40 -17.35 -4.28
CA ARG A 72 1.13 -16.55 -5.46
C ARG A 72 2.22 -16.80 -6.52
N PRO A 73 1.93 -16.58 -7.81
CA PRO A 73 2.95 -16.70 -8.86
C PRO A 73 4.15 -15.80 -8.57
N ILE A 74 5.31 -16.42 -8.39
CA ILE A 74 6.51 -15.74 -7.90
C ILE A 74 6.93 -14.62 -8.86
N GLY A 75 7.15 -13.43 -8.30
CA GLY A 75 7.65 -12.28 -9.04
C GLY A 75 6.55 -11.37 -9.61
N ILE A 76 5.32 -11.84 -9.83
CA ILE A 76 4.26 -10.97 -10.36
C ILE A 76 3.81 -9.98 -9.28
N GLY A 77 3.53 -10.45 -8.07
CA GLY A 77 3.17 -9.57 -6.95
C GLY A 77 4.32 -8.65 -6.57
N ALA A 78 5.54 -9.18 -6.54
CA ALA A 78 6.74 -8.39 -6.28
C ALA A 78 6.95 -7.25 -7.29
N LEU A 79 6.82 -7.52 -8.60
CA LEU A 79 6.98 -6.52 -9.65
C LEU A 79 5.87 -5.47 -9.60
N THR A 80 4.62 -5.88 -9.39
CA THR A 80 3.50 -4.95 -9.24
C THR A 80 3.70 -4.03 -8.04
N LEU A 81 4.15 -4.57 -6.91
CA LEU A 81 4.43 -3.78 -5.70
C LEU A 81 5.54 -2.75 -5.95
N VAL A 82 6.64 -3.15 -6.59
CA VAL A 82 7.73 -2.23 -6.94
C VAL A 82 7.25 -1.16 -7.92
N LEU A 83 6.51 -1.54 -8.95
CA LEU A 83 6.00 -0.58 -9.94
C LEU A 83 5.09 0.45 -9.30
N ILE A 84 4.10 0.02 -8.51
CA ILE A 84 3.16 0.92 -7.84
C ILE A 84 3.92 1.89 -6.92
N THR A 85 4.85 1.37 -6.12
CA THR A 85 5.60 2.18 -5.15
C THR A 85 6.53 3.18 -5.83
N GLU A 86 7.13 2.84 -6.97
CA GLU A 86 7.96 3.78 -7.74
C GLU A 86 7.13 4.84 -8.48
N LEU A 87 5.99 4.46 -9.07
CA LEU A 87 5.04 5.44 -9.64
C LEU A 87 4.53 6.40 -8.55
N LEU A 88 4.26 5.88 -7.35
CA LEU A 88 3.86 6.68 -6.20
C LEU A 88 5.01 7.60 -5.74
N ARG A 89 6.26 7.15 -5.83
CA ARG A 89 7.45 7.96 -5.52
C ARG A 89 7.55 9.20 -6.39
N ALA A 90 7.21 9.08 -7.67
CA ALA A 90 7.14 10.22 -8.59
C ALA A 90 6.07 11.25 -8.18
N GLN A 91 5.00 10.81 -7.52
CA GLN A 91 3.89 11.65 -7.08
C GLN A 91 4.07 12.27 -5.68
N ILE A 92 5.13 11.93 -4.94
CA ILE A 92 5.33 12.39 -3.55
C ILE A 92 5.28 13.93 -3.43
N ARG A 93 5.86 14.66 -4.39
CA ARG A 93 5.88 16.13 -4.34
C ARG A 93 4.48 16.71 -4.45
N THR A 94 3.66 16.16 -5.34
CA THR A 94 2.25 16.53 -5.54
C THR A 94 1.38 16.13 -4.34
N LEU A 95 1.70 14.98 -3.73
CA LEU A 95 0.91 14.41 -2.63
C LEU A 95 1.24 14.99 -1.24
N ARG A 96 2.30 15.80 -1.13
CA ARG A 96 2.80 16.27 0.17
C ARG A 96 1.87 17.23 0.90
N ASP A 97 1.12 18.06 0.16
CA ASP A 97 0.25 19.11 0.71
C ASP A 97 -1.24 18.87 0.40
N THR A 98 -1.58 17.68 -0.07
CA THR A 98 -2.95 17.34 -0.47
C THR A 98 -3.74 16.74 0.68
N ALA A 99 -5.06 16.93 0.64
CA ALA A 99 -5.94 16.30 1.61
C ALA A 99 -5.92 14.78 1.46
N PHE A 100 -6.08 14.07 2.59
CA PHE A 100 -6.11 12.60 2.64
C PHE A 100 -7.00 11.92 1.58
N PRO A 101 -8.20 12.42 1.25
CA PRO A 101 -9.03 11.82 0.19
C PRO A 101 -8.36 11.80 -1.19
N LEU A 102 -7.55 12.82 -1.52
CA LEU A 102 -6.85 12.89 -2.80
C LEU A 102 -5.64 11.96 -2.85
N GLU A 103 -4.93 11.81 -1.71
CA GLU A 103 -3.91 10.77 -1.56
C GLU A 103 -4.51 9.38 -1.78
N TRP A 104 -5.64 9.12 -1.12
CA TRP A 104 -6.35 7.84 -1.26
C TRP A 104 -6.78 7.57 -2.69
N LEU A 105 -7.34 8.57 -3.40
CA LEU A 105 -7.73 8.44 -4.81
C LEU A 105 -6.51 8.11 -5.69
N THR A 106 -5.38 8.77 -5.45
CA THR A 106 -4.15 8.53 -6.22
C THR A 106 -3.61 7.12 -5.99
N VAL A 107 -3.59 6.65 -4.73
CA VAL A 107 -3.23 5.27 -4.39
C VAL A 107 -4.21 4.29 -5.03
N ALA A 108 -5.51 4.56 -4.95
CA ALA A 108 -6.54 3.72 -5.56
C ALA A 108 -6.35 3.56 -7.08
N MET A 109 -6.04 4.66 -7.77
CA MET A 109 -5.77 4.65 -9.21
C MET A 109 -4.53 3.82 -9.55
N LEU A 110 -3.42 4.03 -8.83
CA LEU A 110 -2.18 3.28 -9.08
C LEU A 110 -2.33 1.78 -8.79
N VAL A 111 -3.05 1.44 -7.72
CA VAL A 111 -3.39 0.05 -7.39
C VAL A 111 -4.26 -0.56 -8.48
N GLY A 112 -5.27 0.16 -8.98
CA GLY A 112 -6.10 -0.29 -10.10
C GLY A 112 -5.27 -0.60 -11.36
N ILE A 113 -4.35 0.29 -11.72
CA ILE A 113 -3.43 0.08 -12.85
C ILE A 113 -2.54 -1.15 -12.61
N GLY A 114 -1.98 -1.28 -11.41
CA GLY A 114 -1.16 -2.44 -11.06
C GLY A 114 -1.91 -3.76 -11.09
N MET A 115 -3.19 -3.78 -10.72
CA MET A 115 -4.03 -4.98 -10.81
C MET A 115 -4.32 -5.36 -12.28
N LEU A 116 -4.54 -4.38 -13.16
CA LEU A 116 -4.67 -4.64 -14.59
C LEU A 116 -3.38 -5.24 -15.17
N LEU A 117 -2.23 -4.72 -14.75
CA LEU A 117 -0.94 -5.28 -15.14
C LEU A 117 -0.76 -6.71 -14.62
N GLN A 118 -1.07 -6.95 -13.35
CA GLN A 118 -1.01 -8.28 -12.75
C GLN A 118 -1.91 -9.27 -13.49
N MET A 119 -3.13 -8.87 -13.86
CA MET A 119 -4.05 -9.67 -14.66
C MET A 119 -3.47 -9.98 -16.05
N ALA A 120 -2.84 -9.01 -16.72
CA ALA A 120 -2.16 -9.23 -18.00
C ALA A 120 -0.96 -10.18 -17.87
N LEU A 121 -0.15 -10.03 -16.82
CA LEU A 121 1.01 -10.89 -16.56
C LEU A 121 0.59 -12.33 -16.24
N LEU A 122 -0.49 -12.51 -15.46
CA LEU A 122 -1.07 -13.82 -15.16
C LEU A 122 -1.58 -14.50 -16.44
N TRP A 123 -2.27 -13.74 -17.30
CA TRP A 123 -2.74 -14.25 -18.57
C TRP A 123 -1.59 -14.73 -19.47
N ILE A 124 -0.50 -13.97 -19.55
CA ILE A 124 0.68 -14.33 -20.35
C ILE A 124 1.41 -15.54 -19.74
N SER A 125 1.56 -15.58 -18.42
CA SER A 125 2.37 -16.60 -17.72
C SER A 125 1.67 -17.95 -17.62
N LEU A 126 0.37 -17.94 -17.29
CA LEU A 126 -0.38 -19.15 -16.95
C LEU A 126 -1.47 -19.50 -17.97
N GLY A 127 -1.76 -18.61 -18.93
CA GLY A 127 -2.88 -18.77 -19.88
C GLY A 127 -4.26 -18.71 -19.22
N THR A 128 -4.33 -18.57 -17.90
CA THR A 128 -5.56 -18.49 -17.13
C THR A 128 -5.94 -17.02 -16.94
N LEU A 129 -7.13 -16.65 -17.41
CA LEU A 129 -7.70 -15.35 -17.09
C LEU A 129 -8.49 -15.49 -15.78
N PRO A 130 -8.03 -14.92 -14.65
CA PRO A 130 -8.84 -14.89 -13.45
C PRO A 130 -10.16 -14.16 -13.75
N MET A 131 -11.25 -14.53 -13.06
CA MET A 131 -12.54 -13.91 -13.32
C MET A 131 -12.44 -12.39 -13.05
N PRO A 132 -12.80 -11.53 -14.02
CA PRO A 132 -12.65 -10.08 -13.87
C PRO A 132 -13.38 -9.53 -12.63
N VAL A 133 -14.50 -10.16 -12.27
CA VAL A 133 -15.29 -9.81 -11.07
C VAL A 133 -14.50 -10.07 -9.78
N GLU A 134 -13.81 -11.20 -9.67
CA GLU A 134 -13.00 -11.53 -8.49
C GLU A 134 -11.82 -10.58 -8.34
N MET A 135 -11.16 -10.23 -9.46
CA MET A 135 -10.08 -9.24 -9.48
C MET A 135 -10.58 -7.85 -9.08
N ALA A 136 -11.76 -7.44 -9.56
CA ALA A 136 -12.37 -6.17 -9.18
C ALA A 136 -12.75 -6.14 -7.69
N GLN A 137 -13.28 -7.24 -7.14
CA GLN A 137 -13.58 -7.37 -5.72
C GLN A 137 -12.28 -7.30 -4.88
N TYR A 138 -11.25 -8.03 -5.29
CA TYR A 138 -9.94 -8.02 -4.64
C TYR A 138 -9.32 -6.61 -4.64
N ALA A 139 -9.37 -5.91 -5.78
CA ALA A 139 -8.90 -4.54 -5.89
C ALA A 139 -9.71 -3.59 -5.01
N GLY A 140 -11.05 -3.70 -5.02
CA GLY A 140 -11.94 -2.88 -4.20
C GLY A 140 -11.67 -3.05 -2.69
N ILE A 141 -11.55 -4.29 -2.22
CA ILE A 141 -11.23 -4.59 -0.81
C ILE A 141 -9.84 -4.07 -0.44
N THR A 142 -8.86 -4.23 -1.33
CA THR A 142 -7.50 -3.73 -1.14
C THR A 142 -7.52 -2.20 -1.03
N ILE A 143 -8.19 -1.49 -1.93
CA ILE A 143 -8.30 -0.01 -1.90
C ILE A 143 -9.03 0.49 -0.65
N LEU A 144 -10.13 -0.18 -0.25
CA LEU A 144 -10.88 0.16 0.96
C LEU A 144 -10.09 -0.13 2.25
N SER A 145 -9.12 -1.04 2.21
CA SER A 145 -8.25 -1.31 3.36
C SER A 145 -7.24 -0.20 3.64
N TYR A 146 -6.93 0.65 2.65
CA TYR A 146 -5.96 1.76 2.81
C TYR A 146 -6.26 2.68 3.99
N PRO A 147 -7.48 3.25 4.16
CA PRO A 147 -7.78 4.09 5.33
C PRO A 147 -7.63 3.35 6.65
N ALA A 148 -7.97 2.05 6.73
CA ALA A 148 -7.77 1.26 7.93
C ALA A 148 -6.26 1.11 8.25
N VAL A 149 -5.44 0.80 7.24
CA VAL A 149 -3.97 0.74 7.38
C VAL A 149 -3.40 2.10 7.75
N ALA A 150 -3.91 3.19 7.16
CA ALA A 150 -3.46 4.56 7.45
C ALA A 150 -3.80 4.99 8.88
N LEU A 151 -4.96 4.60 9.41
CA LEU A 151 -5.35 4.82 10.80
C LEU A 151 -4.49 3.99 11.76
N PHE A 152 -4.27 2.71 11.45
CA PHE A 152 -3.44 1.81 12.27
C PHE A 152 -1.99 2.30 12.33
N CYS A 153 -1.38 2.59 11.18
CA CYS A 153 -0.03 3.15 11.10
C CYS A 153 0.03 4.57 11.67
N GLY A 154 -0.99 5.41 11.46
CA GLY A 154 -1.05 6.76 12.00
C GLY A 154 -1.14 6.79 13.53
N GLY A 155 -1.89 5.85 14.11
CA GLY A 155 -2.07 5.69 15.56
C GLY A 155 -0.89 5.01 16.25
N ILE A 156 -0.38 3.90 15.70
CA ILE A 156 0.69 3.09 16.32
C ILE A 156 2.08 3.64 16.03
N LEU A 157 2.34 4.12 14.79
CA LEU A 157 3.66 4.63 14.41
C LEU A 157 3.79 6.15 14.61
N GLY A 158 2.74 6.83 15.08
CA GLY A 158 2.76 8.28 15.34
C GLY A 158 3.05 9.12 14.10
N LEU A 159 2.89 8.53 12.91
CA LEU A 159 2.99 9.20 11.63
C LEU A 159 1.69 9.99 11.43
N ARG A 160 1.49 11.05 12.22
CA ARG A 160 0.41 12.01 11.99
C ARG A 160 0.74 12.80 10.75
N HIS A 161 -0.22 12.87 9.83
CA HIS A 161 -0.18 13.86 8.76
C HIS A 161 -0.18 15.22 9.49
N ARG A 162 0.83 16.07 9.26
CA ARG A 162 0.71 17.47 9.71
C ARG A 162 -0.33 18.07 8.78
N THR A 163 -1.58 18.11 9.23
CA THR A 163 -2.59 18.96 8.62
C THR A 163 -1.99 20.36 8.56
N SER A 164 -1.58 20.78 7.37
CA SER A 164 -1.15 22.14 7.10
C SER A 164 -2.38 23.00 7.38
N GLY A 165 -2.30 23.79 8.45
CA GLY A 165 -3.38 24.66 8.85
C GLY A 165 -3.63 25.72 7.79
N LYS A 166 -4.90 26.12 7.67
CA LYS A 166 -5.38 27.50 7.69
C LYS A 166 -6.81 27.50 7.19
N ILE A 167 -7.75 27.54 8.14
CA ILE A 167 -8.85 28.48 8.04
C ILE A 167 -9.10 29.04 9.44
N SER A 168 -8.24 29.98 9.86
CA SER A 168 -8.61 30.97 10.87
C SER A 168 -9.17 32.17 10.11
N TYR A 169 -10.47 32.15 9.82
CA TYR A 169 -11.24 33.33 9.36
C TYR A 169 -11.63 34.25 10.53
N SER A 170 -11.03 34.09 11.71
CA SER A 170 -11.43 34.82 12.92
C SER A 170 -10.82 36.23 13.04
N ASN A 171 -9.84 36.60 12.20
CA ASN A 171 -9.09 37.86 12.35
C ASN A 171 -9.35 38.91 11.24
N TYR A 172 -10.37 38.71 10.40
CA TYR A 172 -10.75 39.68 9.35
C TYR A 172 -12.07 40.41 9.62
N LEU A 173 -12.83 39.99 10.64
CA LEU A 173 -13.97 40.75 11.16
C LEU A 173 -13.52 41.44 12.45
N GLY A 174 -12.54 42.33 12.30
CA GLY A 174 -12.25 43.32 13.31
C GLY A 174 -13.50 44.16 13.50
N GLU A 175 -14.28 43.81 14.51
CA GLU A 175 -15.18 44.72 15.18
C GLU A 175 -14.32 45.84 15.76
N GLY A 176 -14.45 47.03 15.18
CA GLY A 176 -13.96 48.31 15.67
C GLY A 176 -15.14 49.25 15.80
#